data_AF-A0A4R8EKU8-F1
#
_entry.id   AF-A0A4R8EKU8-F1
#
_cell.length_a   1.000
_cell.length_b   1.000
_cell.length_c   1.000
_cell.angle_alpha   90.00
_cell.angle_beta   90.00
_cell.angle_gamma   90.00
#
_symmetry.space_group_name_H-M   'P 1'
#
loop_
_entity.id
_entity.type
_entity.pdbx_description
1 polymer ?
#
loop_
_entity_poly.entity_id
_entity_poly.type
_entity_poly.pdbx_seq_one_letter_code
_entity_poly.pdbx_strand_id
1 'polypeptide(L)'
;MSFKKVLIFFSLFFCTIFSLIYINARKENRNDYQFVITKINENAKGYITANGVKKKFKFANFNSYKIDIKKDDSLVKKAFSKKVYIYRKDKKIDKYNLVLLLNESGTFPIDWQ
;
A
#
# COMPACT_ATOMS: atom_id res chain seq x y z
N MET A 1 -22.93 -35.28 12.92
CA MET A 1 -21.56 -34.82 13.24
C MET A 1 -21.57 -34.21 14.64
N SER A 2 -20.67 -34.58 15.55
CA SER A 2 -20.67 -34.02 16.92
C SER A 2 -20.38 -32.52 16.89
N PHE A 3 -21.07 -31.74 17.72
CA PHE A 3 -20.89 -30.28 17.84
C PHE A 3 -19.41 -29.88 18.04
N LYS A 4 -18.64 -30.70 18.78
CA LYS A 4 -17.19 -30.51 18.96
C LYS A 4 -16.43 -30.53 17.63
N LYS A 5 -16.78 -31.44 16.72
CA LYS A 5 -16.14 -31.56 15.40
C LYS A 5 -16.45 -30.35 14.50
N VAL A 6 -17.67 -29.81 14.60
CA VAL A 6 -18.08 -28.60 13.87
C VAL A 6 -17.29 -27.39 14.37
N LEU A 7 -17.18 -27.21 15.69
CA LEU A 7 -16.44 -26.11 16.29
C LEU A 7 -14.94 -26.14 15.94
N ILE A 8 -14.32 -27.32 15.99
CA ILE A 8 -12.92 -27.51 15.58
C ILE A 8 -12.73 -27.16 14.10
N PHE A 9 -13.65 -27.61 13.23
CA PHE A 9 -13.57 -27.31 11.80
C PHE A 9 -13.63 -25.79 11.54
N PHE A 10 -14.59 -25.09 12.13
CA PHE A 10 -14.70 -23.64 11.96
C PHE A 10 -13.49 -22.90 12.55
N SER A 11 -13.00 -23.33 13.71
CA SER A 11 -11.80 -22.75 14.32
C SER A 11 -10.59 -22.87 13.39
N LEU A 12 -10.33 -24.06 12.83
CA LEU A 12 -9.24 -24.29 11.88
C LEU A 12 -9.43 -23.47 10.60
N PHE A 13 -10.65 -23.41 10.07
CA PHE A 13 -10.98 -22.61 8.89
C PHE A 13 -10.63 -21.13 9.12
N PHE A 14 -11.12 -20.52 10.19
CA PHE A 14 -10.80 -19.12 10.49
C PHE A 14 -9.31 -18.91 10.76
N CYS A 15 -8.64 -19.81 11.50
CA CYS A 15 -7.20 -19.74 11.73
C CYS A 15 -6.40 -19.73 10.41
N THR A 16 -6.80 -20.53 9.42
CA THR A 16 -6.12 -20.54 8.11
C THR A 16 -6.32 -19.22 7.36
N ILE A 17 -7.52 -18.66 7.39
CA ILE A 17 -7.82 -17.35 6.77
C ILE A 17 -6.99 -16.25 7.44
N PHE A 18 -6.99 -16.17 8.76
CA PHE A 18 -6.21 -15.17 9.50
C PHE A 18 -4.70 -15.35 9.28
N SER A 19 -4.22 -16.58 9.16
CA SER A 19 -2.81 -16.86 8.86
C SER A 19 -2.42 -16.37 7.47
N LEU A 20 -3.26 -16.60 6.46
CA LEU A 20 -3.04 -16.07 5.11
C LEU A 20 -3.01 -14.54 5.08
N ILE A 21 -3.96 -13.91 5.77
CA ILE A 21 -4.02 -12.44 5.92
C ILE A 21 -2.77 -11.92 6.66
N TYR A 22 -2.31 -12.62 7.68
CA TYR A 22 -1.09 -12.23 8.39
C TYR A 22 0.15 -12.35 7.50
N ILE A 23 0.28 -13.46 6.75
CA ILE A 23 1.46 -13.73 5.90
C ILE A 23 1.59 -12.69 4.79
N ASN A 24 0.54 -12.38 4.02
CA ASN A 24 0.73 -11.39 2.95
C ASN A 24 0.86 -9.97 3.50
N ALA A 25 0.21 -9.62 4.62
CA ALA A 25 0.48 -8.36 5.31
C ALA A 25 1.95 -8.27 5.75
N ARG A 26 2.56 -9.39 6.17
CA ARG A 26 3.97 -9.43 6.56
C ARG A 26 4.91 -9.30 5.37
N LYS A 27 4.64 -10.01 4.26
CA LYS A 27 5.39 -9.90 3.00
C LYS A 27 5.38 -8.47 2.50
N GLU A 28 4.22 -7.84 2.51
CA GLU A 28 4.07 -6.48 2.02
C GLU A 28 4.69 -5.43 2.93
N ASN A 29 4.61 -5.64 4.26
CA ASN A 29 5.39 -4.83 5.19
C ASN A 29 6.89 -4.94 4.92
N ARG A 30 7.42 -6.09 4.50
CA ARG A 30 8.85 -6.24 4.17
C ARG A 30 9.25 -5.55 2.87
N ASN A 31 8.29 -5.20 2.00
CA ASN A 31 8.60 -4.58 0.71
C ASN A 31 9.09 -3.14 0.88
N ASP A 32 10.19 -2.85 0.20
CA ASP A 32 10.76 -1.52 0.05
C ASP A 32 10.43 -0.96 -1.34
N TYR A 33 9.83 0.22 -1.34
CA TYR A 33 9.43 0.94 -2.53
C TYR A 33 10.23 2.22 -2.61
N GLN A 34 11.01 2.35 -3.68
CA GLN A 34 11.67 3.59 -4.05
C GLN A 34 11.60 3.70 -5.56
N PHE A 35 10.77 4.60 -6.07
CA PHE A 35 10.65 4.83 -7.50
C PHE A 35 10.06 6.21 -7.81
N VAL A 36 10.40 6.73 -8.98
CA VAL A 36 9.77 7.92 -9.56
C VAL A 36 8.47 7.50 -10.26
N ILE A 37 7.39 8.22 -9.98
CA ILE A 37 6.06 7.96 -10.52
C ILE A 37 6.03 8.40 -11.99
N THR A 38 5.94 7.43 -12.90
CA THR A 38 5.83 7.68 -14.34
C THR A 38 4.39 7.83 -14.79
N LYS A 39 3.46 7.14 -14.12
CA LYS A 39 2.03 7.16 -14.45
C LYS A 39 1.17 6.92 -13.22
N ILE A 40 0.09 7.68 -13.10
CA ILE A 40 -0.95 7.48 -12.09
C ILE A 40 -2.18 6.94 -12.81
N ASN A 41 -2.64 5.76 -12.41
CA ASN A 41 -3.90 5.19 -12.88
C ASN A 41 -4.94 5.26 -11.76
N GLU A 42 -6.18 5.54 -12.12
CA GLU A 42 -7.31 5.49 -11.20
C GLU A 42 -8.34 4.51 -11.74
N ASN A 43 -8.95 3.73 -10.85
CA ASN A 43 -10.05 2.85 -11.21
C ASN A 43 -11.40 3.44 -10.81
N ALA A 44 -12.49 2.83 -11.29
CA ALA A 44 -13.87 3.26 -10.98
C ALA A 44 -14.24 3.21 -9.48
N LYS A 45 -13.42 2.56 -8.64
CA LYS A 45 -13.59 2.48 -7.18
C LYS A 45 -12.79 3.55 -6.43
N GLY A 46 -12.12 4.47 -7.13
CA GLY A 46 -11.28 5.51 -6.52
C GLY A 46 -9.95 5.01 -5.96
N TYR A 47 -9.51 3.81 -6.35
CA TYR A 47 -8.16 3.32 -6.05
C TYR A 47 -7.16 3.91 -7.02
N ILE A 48 -6.06 4.40 -6.46
CA ILE A 48 -4.98 5.02 -7.22
C ILE A 48 -3.82 4.04 -7.29
N THR A 49 -3.27 3.82 -8.49
CA THR A 49 -2.04 3.05 -8.68
C THR A 49 -0.97 3.98 -9.22
N ALA A 50 0.08 4.20 -8.43
CA ALA A 50 1.29 4.86 -8.89
C ALA A 50 2.23 3.84 -9.52
N ASN A 51 2.54 4.01 -10.80
CA ASN A 51 3.46 3.17 -11.54
C ASN A 51 4.81 3.88 -11.66
N GLY A 52 5.88 3.14 -11.44
CA GLY A 52 7.24 3.47 -11.90
C GLY A 52 7.65 2.54 -13.04
N VAL A 53 8.94 2.56 -13.39
CA VAL A 53 9.46 1.76 -14.53
C VAL A 53 9.30 0.24 -14.32
N LYS A 54 9.53 -0.25 -13.10
CA LYS A 54 9.46 -1.69 -12.77
C LYS A 54 8.65 -2.00 -11.50
N LYS A 55 8.20 -0.97 -10.78
CA LYS A 55 7.49 -1.10 -9.51
C LYS A 55 6.14 -0.40 -9.62
N LYS A 56 5.14 -0.91 -8.91
CA LYS A 56 3.82 -0.29 -8.79
C LYS A 56 3.44 -0.25 -7.32
N PHE A 57 2.76 0.82 -6.90
CA PHE A 57 2.23 0.97 -5.56
C PHE A 57 0.74 1.28 -5.66
N LYS A 58 -0.08 0.48 -4.98
CA LYS A 58 -1.54 0.65 -4.95
C LYS A 58 -1.94 1.36 -3.66
N PHE A 59 -2.65 2.46 -3.82
CA PHE A 59 -3.26 3.24 -2.75
C PHE A 59 -4.74 2.87 -2.67
N ALA A 60 -5.22 2.43 -1.51
CA ALA A 60 -6.63 2.15 -1.30
C ALA A 60 -7.36 3.33 -0.64
N ASN A 61 -8.51 3.69 -1.22
CA ASN A 61 -9.42 4.71 -0.76
C ASN A 61 -8.76 6.10 -0.56
N PHE A 62 -8.23 6.66 -1.65
CA PHE A 62 -7.41 7.87 -1.62
C PHE A 62 -8.13 9.09 -2.22
N ASN A 63 -9.33 9.40 -1.73
CA ASN A 63 -10.07 10.57 -2.23
C ASN A 63 -9.49 11.91 -1.75
N SER A 64 -8.86 11.96 -0.57
CA SER A 64 -8.37 13.20 0.04
C SER A 64 -7.00 13.67 -0.44
N TYR A 65 -6.13 12.78 -0.93
CA TYR A 65 -4.75 13.12 -1.33
C TYR A 65 -4.47 12.98 -2.84
N LYS A 66 -5.51 12.72 -3.64
CA LYS A 66 -5.43 12.55 -5.09
C LYS A 66 -4.81 13.77 -5.80
N ILE A 67 -4.97 14.95 -5.22
CA ILE A 67 -4.48 16.23 -5.77
C ILE A 67 -2.97 16.42 -5.48
N ASP A 68 -2.44 15.73 -4.47
CA ASP A 68 -1.09 15.98 -3.95
C ASP A 68 -0.02 15.10 -4.59
N ILE A 69 -0.40 13.97 -5.20
CA ILE A 69 0.53 13.05 -5.89
C ILE A 69 0.53 13.37 -7.39
N LYS A 70 1.71 13.62 -7.95
CA LYS A 70 1.89 13.97 -9.36
C LYS A 70 2.88 13.05 -10.06
N LYS A 71 2.82 13.05 -11.39
CA LYS A 71 3.89 12.47 -12.22
C LYS A 71 5.22 13.14 -11.85
N ASP A 72 6.30 12.36 -11.90
CA ASP A 72 7.68 12.72 -11.58
C ASP A 72 7.95 12.93 -10.08
N ASP A 73 6.95 12.79 -9.21
CA ASP A 73 7.19 12.67 -7.77
C ASP A 73 7.91 11.35 -7.45
N SER A 74 8.74 11.35 -6.42
CA SER A 74 9.43 10.18 -5.91
C SER A 74 8.65 9.57 -4.75
N LEU A 75 8.20 8.33 -4.91
CA LEU A 75 7.55 7.54 -3.87
C LEU A 75 8.58 6.71 -3.12
N VAL A 76 8.58 6.84 -1.79
CA VAL A 76 9.46 6.11 -0.89
C VAL A 76 8.66 5.46 0.24
N LYS A 77 8.80 4.15 0.43
CA LYS A 77 8.30 3.39 1.58
C LYS A 77 9.36 2.36 1.96
N LYS A 78 9.98 2.56 3.13
CA LYS A 78 10.95 1.61 3.68
C LYS A 78 10.26 0.32 4.13
N ALA A 79 11.02 -0.77 4.14
CA ALA A 79 10.61 -2.02 4.77
C ALA A 79 10.20 -1.78 6.25
N PHE A 80 9.12 -2.43 6.66
CA PHE A 80 8.44 -2.35 7.95
C PHE A 80 7.86 -0.98 8.32
N SER A 81 8.02 0.02 7.46
CA SER A 81 7.43 1.34 7.66
C SER A 81 5.95 1.32 7.31
N LYS A 82 5.12 1.85 8.22
CA LYS A 82 3.72 2.20 7.97
C LYS A 82 3.55 3.55 7.27
N LYS A 83 4.66 4.14 6.84
CA LYS A 83 4.71 5.48 6.25
C LYS A 83 5.15 5.38 4.81
N VAL A 84 4.34 5.98 3.94
CA VAL A 84 4.69 6.25 2.55
C VAL A 84 4.99 7.74 2.43
N TYR A 85 6.11 8.07 1.82
CA TYR A 85 6.59 9.42 1.62
C TYR A 85 6.56 9.74 0.13
N ILE A 86 6.04 10.92 -0.21
CA ILE A 86 6.07 11.46 -1.57
C ILE A 86 6.93 12.71 -1.56
N TYR A 87 7.99 12.67 -2.35
CA TYR A 87 8.91 13.79 -2.53
C TYR A 87 8.75 14.39 -3.92
N ARG A 88 8.76 15.72 -3.99
CA ARG A 88 8.74 16.44 -5.27
C ARG A 88 10.05 17.16 -5.48
N LYS A 89 10.58 17.06 -6.69
CA LYS A 89 11.78 17.80 -7.09
C LYS A 89 11.42 19.27 -7.32
N ASP A 90 12.03 20.16 -6.56
CA ASP A 90 11.99 21.58 -6.85
C ASP A 90 13.05 21.90 -7.92
N LYS A 91 12.57 22.40 -9.06
CA LYS A 91 13.42 22.71 -10.22
C LYS A 91 14.36 23.89 -9.98
N LYS A 92 14.06 24.79 -9.01
CA LYS A 92 14.87 25.99 -8.75
C LYS A 92 16.10 25.69 -7.90
N ILE A 93 15.96 24.78 -6.94
CA ILE A 93 17.01 24.44 -5.97
C ILE A 93 17.60 23.03 -6.20
N ASP A 94 17.11 22.32 -7.21
CA ASP A 94 17.49 20.95 -7.57
C ASP A 94 17.38 19.93 -6.42
N LYS A 95 16.49 20.17 -5.46
CA LYS A 95 16.31 19.34 -4.25
C LYS A 95 14.93 18.71 -4.20
N TYR A 96 14.85 17.52 -3.61
CA TYR A 96 13.59 16.84 -3.33
C TYR A 96 13.04 17.31 -1.98
N ASN A 97 11.83 17.86 -2.00
CA ASN A 97 11.11 18.29 -0.81
C ASN A 97 9.99 17.29 -0.49
N LEU A 98 9.79 16.98 0.79
CA LEU A 98 8.66 16.16 1.22
C LEU A 98 7.38 16.94 1.01
N VAL A 99 6.46 16.42 0.21
CA VAL A 99 5.17 17.07 -0.07
C VAL A 99 4.02 16.37 0.64
N LEU A 100 4.13 15.05 0.81
CA LEU A 100 3.07 14.28 1.43
C LEU A 100 3.66 13.14 2.25
N LEU A 101 3.16 13.01 3.48
CA LEU A 101 3.41 11.88 4.37
C LEU A 101 2.09 11.18 4.61
N LEU A 102 2.02 9.93 4.19
CA LEU A 102 0.86 9.08 4.37
C LEU A 102 1.14 8.12 5.51
N ASN A 103 0.42 8.31 6.62
CA ASN A 103 0.37 7.33 7.69
C ASN A 103 -0.66 6.28 7.29
N GLU A 104 -0.23 5.03 7.18
CA GLU A 104 -1.13 3.89 7.05
C GLU A 104 -1.86 3.70 8.41
N SER A 105 -2.91 4.50 8.65
CA SER A 105 -3.78 4.33 9.81
C SER A 105 -4.79 3.22 9.51
N GLY A 106 -4.58 2.06 10.13
CA GLY A 106 -5.44 0.91 9.97
C GLY A 106 -4.88 -0.09 8.96
N THR A 107 -4.96 -1.36 9.31
CA THR A 107 -4.66 -2.54 8.49
C THR A 107 -4.71 -2.26 6.99
N PHE A 108 -3.53 -2.09 6.41
CA PHE A 108 -3.17 -2.46 5.04
C PHE A 108 -4.36 -2.83 4.12
N PRO A 109 -4.94 -1.90 3.37
CA PRO A 109 -5.69 -2.25 2.19
C PRO A 109 -4.72 -2.08 1.02
N ILE A 110 -3.77 -3.00 0.87
CA ILE A 110 -3.33 -3.29 -0.49
C ILE A 110 -4.34 -4.27 -1.02
N ASP A 111 -4.98 -3.90 -2.12
CA ASP A 111 -5.84 -4.73 -2.95
C ASP A 111 -5.22 -6.12 -3.12
N TRP A 112 -5.67 -7.06 -2.29
CA TRP A 112 -5.28 -8.47 -2.28
C TRP A 112 -5.83 -9.05 -3.57
N GLN A 113 -4.99 -9.18 -4.60
CA GLN A 113 -5.28 -10.06 -5.72
C GLN A 113 -5.05 -11.51 -5.29
#